data_AF-A0AAW2YNW4-F1
#
_entry.id   AF-A0AAW2YNW4-F1
#
_cell.length_a   1.000
_cell.length_b   1.000
_cell.length_c   1.000
_cell.angle_alpha   90.00
_cell.angle_beta   90.00
_cell.angle_gamma   90.00
#
_symmetry.space_group_name_H-M   'P 1'
#
loop_
_entity.id
_entity.type
_entity.pdbx_description
1 polymer ?
#
loop_
_entity_poly.entity_id
_entity_poly.type
_entity_poly.pdbx_seq_one_letter_code
_entity_poly.pdbx_strand_id
1 'polypeptide(L)'
;MTEAQITQLAALLQRLETVVAKLEGGKGSTESKPSGSGKAPQVDAYTEYFNASVAPFLANCRDIGGDLNGLADLVEEGFKEVGKLIDVASQSKKPSDEEFGEMVGPIANVFQKITEYKDKRRGSEYYNHEFAVDEGIKCLAWVTIDKTPVAYTKEMVNAAQFYNNKVLVAYKNKDKRHADYVEGFKKAIADLADYIKEHHTTGLKWNPNGGSYKDAKV
;
A
#
# COMPACT_ATOMS: atom_id res chain seq x y z
N MET A 1 -17.29 -0.65 10.51
CA MET A 1 -16.36 -1.36 11.41
C MET A 1 -17.08 -1.74 12.68
N THR A 2 -16.93 -2.99 13.12
CA THR A 2 -17.51 -3.40 14.41
C THR A 2 -16.66 -2.87 15.56
N GLU A 3 -17.26 -2.70 16.74
CA GLU A 3 -16.58 -2.28 17.97
C GLU A 3 -15.39 -3.20 18.32
N ALA A 4 -15.50 -4.48 17.95
CA ALA A 4 -14.42 -5.45 18.06
C ALA A 4 -13.22 -5.13 17.14
N GLN A 5 -13.46 -4.66 15.92
CA GLN A 5 -12.39 -4.25 15.00
C GLN A 5 -11.70 -2.96 15.45
N ILE A 6 -12.45 -2.01 16.02
CA ILE A 6 -11.91 -0.76 16.58
C ILE A 6 -11.02 -1.07 17.79
N THR A 7 -11.48 -1.98 18.66
CA THR A 7 -10.74 -2.39 19.87
C THR A 7 -9.43 -3.13 19.51
N GLN A 8 -9.45 -3.98 18.49
CA GLN A 8 -8.23 -4.66 18.03
C GLN A 8 -7.21 -3.70 17.42
N LEU A 9 -7.68 -2.69 16.68
CA LEU A 9 -6.81 -1.65 16.11
C LEU A 9 -6.19 -0.76 17.20
N ALA A 10 -6.98 -0.33 18.20
CA ALA A 10 -6.48 0.44 19.33
C ALA A 10 -5.45 -0.35 20.17
N ALA A 11 -5.69 -1.64 20.38
CA ALA A 11 -4.75 -2.51 21.10
C ALA A 11 -3.42 -2.71 20.34
N LEU A 12 -3.43 -2.64 19.01
CA LEU A 12 -2.21 -2.69 18.19
C LEU A 12 -1.38 -1.41 18.34
N LEU A 13 -2.03 -0.24 18.31
CA LEU A 13 -1.37 1.06 18.47
C LEU A 13 -0.65 1.18 19.83
N GLN A 14 -1.31 0.79 20.92
CA GLN A 14 -0.74 0.86 22.26
C GLN A 14 0.49 -0.07 22.45
N ARG A 15 0.49 -1.23 21.77
CA ARG A 15 1.65 -2.14 21.77
C ARG A 15 2.82 -1.58 20.97
N LEU A 16 2.53 -0.87 19.87
CA LEU A 16 3.53 -0.17 19.06
C LEU A 16 4.23 0.93 19.87
N GLU A 17 3.49 1.76 20.60
CA GLU A 17 4.05 2.81 21.47
C GLU A 17 4.99 2.24 22.54
N THR A 18 4.63 1.09 23.14
CA THR A 18 5.45 0.43 24.16
C THR A 18 6.77 -0.11 23.61
N VAL A 19 6.81 -0.47 22.33
CA VAL A 19 8.01 -0.98 21.65
C VAL A 19 8.92 0.17 21.21
N VAL A 20 8.35 1.30 20.78
CA VAL A 20 9.09 2.53 20.43
C VAL A 20 9.89 3.06 21.63
N ALA A 21 9.27 3.15 22.81
CA ALA A 21 9.94 3.61 24.03
C ALA A 21 11.15 2.75 24.45
N LYS A 22 11.18 1.46 24.07
CA LYS A 22 12.31 0.54 24.38
C LYS A 22 13.46 0.63 23.37
N LEU A 23 13.25 1.24 22.21
CA LEU A 23 14.23 1.27 21.11
C LEU A 23 15.02 2.58 21.02
N GLU A 24 14.51 3.67 21.60
CA GLU A 24 15.23 4.94 21.65
C GLU A 24 16.51 4.91 22.51
N GLY A 25 16.83 3.78 23.15
CA GLY A 25 18.07 3.56 23.91
C GLY A 25 19.32 3.22 23.08
N GLY A 26 19.24 3.07 21.76
CA GLY A 26 20.37 2.59 20.93
C GLY A 26 20.74 3.50 19.76
N LYS A 27 21.68 4.44 19.94
CA LYS A 27 22.24 5.31 18.89
C LYS A 27 23.34 4.62 18.09
N GLY A 28 23.25 4.68 16.76
CA GLY A 28 24.33 4.37 15.82
C GLY A 28 24.19 5.19 14.53
N SER A 29 25.06 6.18 14.36
CA SER A 29 25.10 7.14 13.26
C SER A 29 26.06 6.72 12.14
N THR A 30 25.66 6.88 10.88
CA THR A 30 26.60 7.02 9.74
C THR A 30 26.04 8.04 8.74
N GLU A 31 26.86 9.06 8.47
CA GLU A 31 26.59 10.16 7.53
C GLU A 31 26.90 9.76 6.08
N SER A 32 26.18 10.35 5.13
CA SER A 32 26.65 10.50 3.73
C SER A 32 26.09 11.77 3.10
N LYS A 33 26.94 12.47 2.32
CA LYS A 33 26.78 13.80 1.70
C LYS A 33 25.74 13.85 0.55
N PRO A 34 25.21 15.04 0.19
CA PRO A 34 24.20 15.21 -0.86
C PRO A 34 24.82 15.57 -2.22
N SER A 35 24.24 15.08 -3.32
CA SER A 35 24.13 15.79 -4.63
C SER A 35 23.53 14.89 -5.71
N GLY A 36 22.55 15.40 -6.46
CA GLY A 36 22.11 14.82 -7.72
C GLY A 36 20.70 15.27 -8.12
N SER A 37 20.60 16.15 -9.12
CA SER A 37 19.38 16.65 -9.77
C SER A 37 18.57 15.58 -10.56
N GLY A 38 18.73 14.30 -10.23
CA GLY A 38 17.90 13.21 -10.73
C GLY A 38 16.86 12.82 -9.68
N LYS A 39 15.69 12.35 -10.12
CA LYS A 39 14.70 11.75 -9.20
C LYS A 39 15.40 10.66 -8.38
N ALA A 40 15.09 10.54 -7.10
CA ALA A 40 15.78 9.58 -6.25
C ALA A 40 15.51 8.14 -6.75
N PRO A 41 16.49 7.21 -6.74
CA PRO A 41 16.35 5.89 -7.37
C PRO A 41 15.11 5.11 -6.94
N GLN A 42 14.72 5.22 -5.66
CA GLN A 42 13.50 4.59 -5.16
C GLN A 42 12.22 5.13 -5.80
N VAL A 43 12.18 6.40 -6.20
CA VAL A 43 11.00 7.02 -6.83
C VAL A 43 10.86 6.56 -8.29
N ASP A 44 11.97 6.43 -9.00
CA ASP A 44 11.99 5.88 -10.36
C ASP A 44 11.61 4.40 -10.35
N ALA A 45 12.21 3.61 -9.45
CA ALA A 45 11.88 2.20 -9.28
C ALA A 45 10.40 1.97 -8.90
N TYR A 46 9.81 2.85 -8.06
CA TYR A 46 8.38 2.78 -7.77
C TYR A 46 7.52 3.06 -9.01
N THR A 47 7.95 4.02 -9.85
CA THR A 47 7.25 4.34 -11.10
C THR A 47 7.32 3.17 -12.08
N GLU A 48 8.48 2.52 -12.20
CA GLU A 48 8.66 1.30 -13.00
C GLU A 48 7.79 0.15 -12.49
N TYR A 49 7.82 -0.12 -11.18
CA TYR A 49 6.95 -1.10 -10.51
C TYR A 49 5.47 -0.84 -10.82
N PHE A 50 5.03 0.41 -10.64
CA PHE A 50 3.63 0.79 -10.88
C PHE A 50 3.23 0.49 -12.32
N ASN A 51 4.03 0.89 -13.29
CA ASN A 51 3.75 0.69 -14.71
C ASN A 51 3.82 -0.79 -15.11
N ALA A 52 4.72 -1.58 -14.51
CA ALA A 52 4.91 -2.98 -14.85
C ALA A 52 3.86 -3.92 -14.22
N SER A 53 3.27 -3.54 -13.08
CA SER A 53 2.45 -4.47 -12.28
C SER A 53 1.10 -3.91 -11.85
N VAL A 54 1.02 -2.63 -11.47
CA VAL A 54 -0.26 -2.02 -11.06
C VAL A 54 -1.07 -1.63 -12.29
N ALA A 55 -0.48 -0.92 -13.25
CA ALA A 55 -1.19 -0.45 -14.44
C ALA A 55 -1.84 -1.59 -15.26
N PRO A 56 -1.19 -2.76 -15.49
CA PRO A 56 -1.84 -3.88 -16.18
C PRO A 56 -3.00 -4.49 -15.40
N PHE A 57 -2.90 -4.56 -14.06
CA PHE A 57 -4.01 -5.01 -13.21
C PHE A 57 -5.21 -4.06 -13.35
N LEU A 58 -4.97 -2.75 -13.27
CA LEU A 58 -6.01 -1.72 -13.44
C LEU A 58 -6.65 -1.77 -14.83
N ALA A 59 -5.84 -1.98 -15.88
CA ALA A 59 -6.35 -2.17 -17.23
C ALA A 59 -7.26 -3.40 -17.32
N ASN A 60 -6.87 -4.53 -16.74
CA ASN A 60 -7.71 -5.73 -16.72
C ASN A 60 -9.01 -5.54 -15.92
N CYS A 61 -9.00 -4.79 -14.80
CA CYS A 61 -10.23 -4.40 -14.10
C CYS A 61 -11.18 -3.63 -15.02
N ARG A 62 -10.63 -2.69 -15.80
CA ARG A 62 -11.40 -1.88 -16.75
C ARG A 62 -11.90 -2.68 -17.96
N ASP A 63 -11.12 -3.65 -18.41
CA ASP A 63 -11.50 -4.56 -19.48
C ASP A 63 -12.64 -5.50 -19.08
N ILE A 64 -12.66 -5.98 -17.82
CA ILE A 64 -13.81 -6.70 -17.27
C ILE A 64 -15.02 -5.76 -17.18
N GLY A 65 -14.80 -4.54 -16.67
CA GLY A 65 -15.80 -3.49 -16.62
C GLY A 65 -16.76 -3.58 -15.43
N GLY A 66 -17.94 -2.98 -15.58
CA GLY A 66 -18.94 -2.90 -14.49
C GLY A 66 -18.41 -2.14 -13.27
N ASP A 67 -18.68 -2.66 -12.08
CA ASP A 67 -18.22 -2.06 -10.81
C ASP A 67 -16.69 -2.09 -10.67
N LEU A 68 -15.98 -2.93 -11.43
CA LEU A 68 -14.51 -2.97 -11.37
C LEU A 68 -13.85 -1.71 -11.93
N ASN A 69 -14.56 -0.90 -12.73
CA ASN A 69 -14.07 0.40 -13.17
C ASN A 69 -13.84 1.35 -11.99
N GLY A 70 -14.86 1.51 -11.14
CA GLY A 70 -14.76 2.38 -9.96
C GLY A 70 -13.80 1.83 -8.91
N LEU A 71 -13.72 0.51 -8.78
CA LEU A 71 -12.71 -0.14 -7.93
C LEU A 71 -11.28 0.17 -8.43
N ALA A 72 -11.04 0.11 -9.75
CA ALA A 72 -9.74 0.40 -10.33
C ALA A 72 -9.29 1.83 -10.03
N ASP A 73 -10.19 2.81 -10.12
CA ASP A 73 -9.86 4.21 -9.84
C ASP A 73 -9.44 4.42 -8.37
N LEU A 74 -10.10 3.74 -7.43
CA LEU A 74 -9.74 3.79 -6.00
C LEU A 74 -8.41 3.10 -5.71
N VAL A 75 -8.15 1.95 -6.32
CA VAL A 75 -6.85 1.25 -6.19
C VAL A 75 -5.72 2.12 -6.76
N GLU A 76 -5.96 2.72 -7.92
CA GLU A 76 -5.01 3.66 -8.55
C GLU A 76 -4.71 4.86 -7.65
N GLU A 77 -5.75 5.46 -7.04
CA GLU A 77 -5.61 6.53 -6.05
C GLU A 77 -4.66 6.10 -4.91
N GLY A 78 -4.89 4.93 -4.31
CA GLY A 78 -4.06 4.43 -3.20
C GLY A 78 -2.59 4.26 -3.56
N PHE A 79 -2.30 3.61 -4.70
CA PHE A 79 -0.92 3.45 -5.15
C PHE A 79 -0.26 4.79 -5.51
N LYS A 80 -1.01 5.75 -6.04
CA LYS A 80 -0.50 7.11 -6.31
C LYS A 80 -0.19 7.86 -5.02
N GLU A 81 -1.02 7.76 -3.99
CA GLU A 81 -0.74 8.38 -2.68
C GLU A 81 0.53 7.81 -2.04
N VAL A 82 0.76 6.50 -2.14
CA VAL A 82 2.04 5.88 -1.72
C VAL A 82 3.21 6.43 -2.53
N GLY A 83 3.07 6.57 -3.85
CA GLY A 83 4.11 7.15 -4.71
C GLY A 83 4.48 8.58 -4.35
N LYS A 84 3.48 9.42 -4.04
CA LYS A 84 3.69 10.78 -3.54
C LYS A 84 4.46 10.80 -2.21
N LEU A 85 4.07 9.92 -1.29
CA LEU A 85 4.75 9.81 0.01
C LEU A 85 6.21 9.36 -0.13
N ILE A 86 6.50 8.43 -1.03
CA ILE A 86 7.88 8.00 -1.34
C ILE A 86 8.69 9.16 -1.90
N ASP A 87 8.11 9.98 -2.80
CA ASP A 87 8.79 11.14 -3.36
C ASP A 87 9.11 12.19 -2.28
N VAL A 88 8.13 12.54 -1.45
CA VAL A 88 8.33 13.42 -0.28
C VAL A 88 9.42 12.88 0.63
N ALA A 89 9.35 11.60 1.01
CA ALA A 89 10.35 10.98 1.88
C ALA A 89 11.76 11.01 1.27
N SER A 90 11.89 10.92 -0.05
CA SER A 90 13.18 11.00 -0.74
C SER A 90 13.84 12.38 -0.68
N GLN A 91 13.06 13.43 -0.41
CA GLN A 91 13.50 14.83 -0.40
C GLN A 91 13.53 15.43 1.01
N SER A 92 12.96 14.73 1.99
CA SER A 92 12.71 15.27 3.33
C SER A 92 13.33 14.44 4.44
N LYS A 93 13.65 15.12 5.55
CA LYS A 93 13.94 14.44 6.82
C LYS A 93 12.68 13.75 7.34
N LYS A 94 12.87 12.71 8.16
CA LYS A 94 11.76 12.05 8.85
C LYS A 94 11.01 13.09 9.70
N PRO A 95 9.70 13.29 9.49
CA PRO A 95 8.90 14.23 10.27
C PRO A 95 8.63 13.67 11.67
N SER A 96 7.92 14.44 12.51
CA SER A 96 7.40 13.89 13.77
C SER A 96 6.35 12.79 13.50
N ASP A 97 6.05 11.96 14.50
CA ASP A 97 5.03 10.91 14.36
C ASP A 97 3.63 11.51 14.10
N GLU A 98 3.32 12.68 14.67
CA GLU A 98 2.08 13.41 14.43
C GLU A 98 1.97 13.87 12.97
N GLU A 99 3.01 14.55 12.48
CA GLU A 99 3.09 15.02 11.09
C GLU A 99 3.08 13.84 10.11
N PHE A 100 3.73 12.72 10.44
CA PHE A 100 3.67 11.50 9.63
C PHE A 100 2.27 10.90 9.60
N GLY A 101 1.55 10.93 10.73
CA GLY A 101 0.15 10.51 10.82
C GLY A 101 -0.76 11.29 9.86
N GLU A 102 -0.55 12.60 9.74
CA GLU A 102 -1.28 13.43 8.77
C GLU A 102 -0.96 13.06 7.32
N MET A 103 0.32 12.79 7.01
CA MET A 103 0.75 12.41 5.66
C MET A 103 0.17 11.09 5.17
N VAL A 104 -0.08 10.13 6.06
CA VAL A 104 -0.67 8.84 5.69
C VAL A 104 -2.20 8.87 5.66
N GLY A 105 -2.82 9.98 6.09
CA GLY A 105 -4.26 10.20 6.06
C GLY A 105 -4.90 9.96 4.68
N PRO A 106 -4.36 10.46 3.56
CA PRO A 106 -4.86 10.17 2.22
C PRO A 106 -4.90 8.67 1.88
N ILE A 107 -3.89 7.90 2.29
CA ILE A 107 -3.86 6.43 2.09
C ILE A 107 -4.96 5.77 2.93
N ALA A 108 -5.11 6.18 4.19
CA ALA A 108 -6.18 5.67 5.07
C ALA A 108 -7.58 5.99 4.52
N ASN A 109 -7.76 7.16 3.91
CA ASN A 109 -9.01 7.55 3.25
C ASN A 109 -9.34 6.65 2.06
N VAL A 110 -8.33 6.23 1.26
CA VAL A 110 -8.55 5.26 0.17
C VAL A 110 -9.06 3.92 0.73
N PHE A 111 -8.50 3.43 1.84
CA PHE A 111 -9.01 2.20 2.46
C PHE A 111 -10.49 2.34 2.85
N GLN A 112 -10.86 3.46 3.48
CA GLN A 112 -12.26 3.71 3.84
C GLN A 112 -13.16 3.77 2.60
N LYS A 113 -12.74 4.48 1.55
CA LYS A 113 -13.48 4.54 0.29
C LYS A 113 -13.69 3.15 -0.32
N ILE A 114 -12.67 2.28 -0.34
CA ILE A 114 -12.77 0.92 -0.87
C ILE A 114 -13.72 0.06 -0.01
N THR A 115 -13.60 0.12 1.32
CA THR A 115 -14.50 -0.60 2.22
C THR A 115 -15.95 -0.18 2.00
N GLU A 116 -16.22 1.13 1.93
CA GLU A 116 -17.55 1.66 1.63
C GLU A 116 -18.02 1.29 0.22
N TYR A 117 -17.10 1.30 -0.75
CA TYR A 117 -17.38 0.94 -2.13
C TYR A 117 -17.94 -0.48 -2.17
N LYS A 118 -17.25 -1.42 -1.54
CA LYS A 118 -17.68 -2.81 -1.41
C LYS A 118 -18.98 -2.96 -0.63
N ASP A 119 -19.11 -2.30 0.53
CA ASP A 119 -20.25 -2.47 1.42
C ASP A 119 -21.57 -1.94 0.84
N LYS A 120 -21.52 -0.90 0.00
CA LYS A 120 -22.69 -0.37 -0.73
C LYS A 120 -23.13 -1.28 -1.89
N ARG A 121 -22.31 -2.25 -2.28
CA ARG A 121 -22.49 -3.14 -3.45
C ARG A 121 -22.53 -4.63 -3.09
N ARG A 122 -23.14 -4.97 -1.94
CA ARG A 122 -23.31 -6.38 -1.53
C ARG A 122 -24.03 -7.29 -2.54
N GLY A 123 -24.82 -6.72 -3.44
CA GLY A 123 -25.49 -7.44 -4.52
C GLY A 123 -24.72 -7.50 -5.85
N SER A 124 -23.53 -6.89 -5.93
CA SER A 124 -22.72 -6.90 -7.14
C SER A 124 -22.26 -8.31 -7.48
N GLU A 125 -22.26 -8.67 -8.76
CA GLU A 125 -21.64 -9.90 -9.25
C GLU A 125 -20.11 -9.90 -8.97
N TYR A 126 -19.52 -8.72 -8.82
CA TYR A 126 -18.11 -8.53 -8.54
C TYR A 126 -17.79 -8.44 -7.04
N TYR A 127 -18.74 -8.66 -6.14
CA TYR A 127 -18.53 -8.49 -4.70
C TYR A 127 -17.31 -9.26 -4.14
N ASN A 128 -17.02 -10.47 -4.65
CA ASN A 128 -15.83 -11.22 -4.24
C ASN A 128 -14.52 -10.58 -4.76
N HIS A 129 -14.53 -9.90 -5.90
CA HIS A 129 -13.39 -9.15 -6.42
C HIS A 129 -13.11 -7.92 -5.54
N GLU A 130 -14.17 -7.17 -5.23
CA GLU A 130 -14.12 -6.00 -4.37
C GLU A 130 -13.62 -6.37 -2.96
N PHE A 131 -14.10 -7.49 -2.40
CA PHE A 131 -13.64 -7.98 -1.10
C PHE A 131 -12.18 -8.40 -1.12
N ALA A 132 -11.74 -9.11 -2.16
CA ALA A 132 -10.33 -9.45 -2.30
C ALA A 132 -9.44 -8.21 -2.31
N VAL A 133 -9.86 -7.14 -2.99
CA VAL A 133 -9.14 -5.86 -2.99
C VAL A 133 -9.20 -5.17 -1.64
N ASP A 134 -10.36 -5.06 -1.00
CA ASP A 134 -10.50 -4.43 0.33
C ASP A 134 -9.58 -5.06 1.39
N GLU A 135 -9.39 -6.38 1.34
CA GLU A 135 -8.43 -7.06 2.22
C GLU A 135 -6.98 -6.90 1.78
N GLY A 136 -6.69 -7.07 0.48
CA GLY A 136 -5.32 -7.06 -0.02
C GLY A 136 -4.69 -5.67 -0.14
N ILE A 137 -5.48 -4.63 -0.38
CA ILE A 137 -5.00 -3.25 -0.59
C ILE A 137 -4.38 -2.65 0.66
N LYS A 138 -4.66 -3.24 1.84
CA LYS A 138 -4.02 -2.90 3.11
C LYS A 138 -2.50 -3.06 3.04
N CYS A 139 -1.95 -3.77 2.04
CA CYS A 139 -0.53 -3.80 1.73
C CYS A 139 0.10 -2.39 1.63
N LEU A 140 -0.64 -1.37 1.20
CA LEU A 140 -0.17 0.01 1.09
C LEU A 140 0.19 0.64 2.44
N ALA A 141 -0.30 0.09 3.56
CA ALA A 141 0.06 0.54 4.89
C ALA A 141 1.50 0.16 5.29
N TRP A 142 2.25 -0.58 4.45
CA TRP A 142 3.66 -0.91 4.70
C TRP A 142 4.53 0.32 5.01
N VAL A 143 4.16 1.50 4.50
CA VAL A 143 4.87 2.76 4.73
C VAL A 143 4.94 3.15 6.21
N THR A 144 4.02 2.64 7.05
CA THR A 144 3.99 2.84 8.51
C THR A 144 4.63 1.68 9.29
N ILE A 145 5.14 0.67 8.59
CA ILE A 145 5.69 -0.54 9.20
C ILE A 145 7.22 -0.47 9.24
N ASP A 146 7.76 -0.28 10.43
CA ASP A 146 9.20 -0.36 10.66
C ASP A 146 9.66 -1.81 10.82
N LYS A 147 10.92 -2.07 10.44
CA LYS A 147 11.67 -3.34 10.56
C LYS A 147 11.20 -4.50 9.67
N THR A 148 9.90 -4.70 9.50
CA THR A 148 9.36 -5.84 8.74
C THR A 148 8.30 -5.47 7.69
N PRO A 149 8.46 -4.39 6.90
CA PRO A 149 7.47 -4.00 5.91
C PRO A 149 7.30 -5.07 4.81
N VAL A 150 8.38 -5.72 4.38
CA VAL A 150 8.32 -6.80 3.36
C VAL A 150 7.45 -7.96 3.82
N ALA A 151 7.59 -8.40 5.07
CA ALA A 151 6.79 -9.49 5.62
C ALA A 151 5.32 -9.06 5.74
N TYR A 152 5.06 -7.85 6.23
CA TYR A 152 3.73 -7.27 6.29
C TYR A 152 3.03 -7.27 4.93
N THR A 153 3.69 -6.75 3.89
CA THR A 153 3.14 -6.67 2.52
C THR A 153 2.77 -8.05 1.99
N LYS A 154 3.60 -9.06 2.22
CA LYS A 154 3.34 -10.44 1.77
C LYS A 154 2.13 -11.08 2.47
N GLU A 155 1.90 -10.76 3.75
CA GLU A 155 0.73 -11.28 4.47
C GLU A 155 -0.60 -10.73 3.94
N MET A 156 -0.61 -9.53 3.34
CA MET A 156 -1.85 -8.93 2.85
C MET A 156 -2.43 -9.68 1.63
N VAL A 157 -1.60 -10.35 0.82
CA VAL A 157 -2.09 -11.28 -0.22
C VAL A 157 -2.85 -12.45 0.41
N ASN A 158 -2.37 -12.97 1.54
CA ASN A 158 -3.01 -14.10 2.21
C ASN A 158 -4.41 -13.73 2.72
N ALA A 159 -4.60 -12.49 3.19
CA ALA A 159 -5.90 -11.97 3.61
C ALA A 159 -6.94 -11.97 2.47
N ALA A 160 -6.51 -11.72 1.23
CA ALA A 160 -7.37 -11.74 0.05
C ALA A 160 -7.65 -13.15 -0.50
N GLN A 161 -6.88 -14.17 -0.10
CA GLN A 161 -6.83 -15.48 -0.76
C GLN A 161 -8.19 -16.20 -0.81
N PHE A 162 -8.98 -16.10 0.27
CA PHE A 162 -10.30 -16.74 0.33
C PHE A 162 -11.24 -16.21 -0.77
N TYR A 163 -11.27 -14.90 -0.97
CA TYR A 163 -12.12 -14.27 -1.98
C TYR A 163 -11.55 -14.42 -3.40
N ASN A 164 -10.23 -14.38 -3.54
CA ASN A 164 -9.56 -14.75 -4.80
C ASN A 164 -9.96 -16.16 -5.27
N ASN A 165 -9.98 -17.14 -4.37
CA ASN A 165 -10.41 -18.50 -4.70
C ASN A 165 -11.87 -18.55 -5.13
N LYS A 166 -12.76 -17.77 -4.51
CA LYS A 166 -14.17 -17.66 -4.94
C LYS A 166 -14.30 -17.11 -6.35
N VAL A 167 -13.52 -16.08 -6.70
CA VAL A 167 -13.47 -15.54 -8.07
C VAL A 167 -13.02 -16.62 -9.05
N LEU A 168 -11.90 -17.29 -8.77
CA LEU A 168 -11.36 -18.35 -9.63
C LEU A 168 -12.38 -19.48 -9.86
N VAL A 169 -13.09 -19.89 -8.81
CA VAL A 169 -14.13 -20.93 -8.92
C VAL A 169 -15.33 -20.43 -9.74
N ALA A 170 -15.83 -19.21 -9.47
CA ALA A 170 -17.03 -18.67 -10.10
C ALA A 170 -16.87 -18.48 -11.61
N TYR A 171 -15.67 -18.12 -12.07
CA TYR A 171 -15.37 -17.80 -13.47
C TYR A 171 -14.54 -18.88 -14.19
N LYS A 172 -14.29 -20.03 -13.53
CA LYS A 172 -13.57 -21.16 -14.12
C LYS A 172 -14.22 -21.59 -15.44
N ASN A 173 -13.42 -21.65 -16.50
CA ASN A 173 -13.85 -22.01 -17.87
C ASN A 173 -14.94 -21.10 -18.46
N LYS A 174 -15.21 -19.92 -17.87
CA LYS A 174 -16.19 -18.94 -18.39
C LYS A 174 -15.49 -17.75 -19.02
N ASP A 175 -14.62 -17.10 -18.25
CA ASP A 175 -13.89 -15.92 -18.70
C ASP A 175 -12.53 -15.86 -18.00
N LYS A 176 -11.46 -15.92 -18.79
CA LYS A 176 -10.07 -15.94 -18.32
C LYS A 176 -9.66 -14.61 -17.66
N ARG A 177 -10.29 -13.49 -18.02
CA ARG A 177 -9.93 -12.15 -17.48
C ARG A 177 -10.05 -12.09 -15.96
N HIS A 178 -10.96 -12.88 -15.37
CA HIS A 178 -11.11 -12.98 -13.92
C HIS A 178 -9.99 -13.77 -13.24
N ALA A 179 -9.42 -14.78 -13.92
CA ALA A 179 -8.20 -15.42 -13.44
C ALA A 179 -7.00 -14.46 -13.56
N ASP A 180 -6.95 -13.69 -14.65
CA ASP A 180 -5.91 -12.68 -14.87
C ASP A 180 -6.02 -11.51 -13.88
N TYR A 181 -7.23 -11.18 -13.42
CA TYR A 181 -7.47 -10.23 -12.33
C TYR A 181 -6.81 -10.71 -11.03
N VAL A 182 -7.07 -11.97 -10.64
CA VAL A 182 -6.54 -12.54 -9.40
C VAL A 182 -5.02 -12.61 -9.44
N GLU A 183 -4.45 -13.10 -10.54
CA GLU A 183 -2.99 -13.19 -10.69
C GLU A 183 -2.33 -11.80 -10.82
N GLY A 184 -2.96 -10.86 -11.52
CA GLY A 184 -2.50 -9.47 -11.62
C GLY A 184 -2.44 -8.78 -10.26
N PHE A 185 -3.47 -8.94 -9.42
CA PHE A 185 -3.47 -8.34 -8.08
C PHE A 185 -2.42 -8.96 -7.16
N LYS A 186 -2.28 -10.30 -7.19
CA LYS A 186 -1.23 -11.01 -6.45
C LYS A 186 0.16 -10.56 -6.88
N LYS A 187 0.38 -10.41 -8.19
CA LYS A 187 1.65 -9.94 -8.76
C LYS A 187 1.96 -8.50 -8.30
N ALA A 188 0.98 -7.59 -8.33
CA ALA A 188 1.17 -6.23 -7.86
C ALA A 188 1.66 -6.19 -6.40
N ILE A 189 1.05 -6.98 -5.50
CA ILE A 189 1.47 -7.01 -4.09
C ILE A 189 2.83 -7.71 -3.92
N ALA A 190 3.10 -8.78 -4.65
CA ALA A 190 4.38 -9.48 -4.61
C ALA A 190 5.53 -8.58 -5.05
N ASP A 191 5.37 -7.89 -6.18
CA ASP A 191 6.38 -6.99 -6.72
C ASP A 191 6.54 -5.73 -5.86
N LEU A 192 5.47 -5.26 -5.20
CA LEU A 192 5.59 -4.22 -4.17
C LEU A 192 6.50 -4.69 -3.03
N ALA A 193 6.37 -5.93 -2.58
CA ALA A 193 7.22 -6.47 -1.52
C ALA A 193 8.70 -6.56 -1.98
N ASP A 194 8.95 -6.86 -3.25
CA ASP A 194 10.30 -6.87 -3.81
C ASP A 194 10.88 -5.44 -3.94
N TYR A 195 10.08 -4.47 -4.39
CA TYR A 195 10.43 -3.04 -4.37
C TYR A 195 10.79 -2.57 -2.95
N ILE A 196 9.96 -2.91 -1.95
CA ILE A 196 10.22 -2.56 -0.54
C ILE A 196 11.51 -3.21 -0.06
N LYS A 197 11.76 -4.47 -0.42
CA LYS A 197 12.97 -5.19 -0.01
C LYS A 197 14.22 -4.48 -0.50
N GLU A 198 14.21 -3.96 -1.72
CA GLU A 198 15.35 -3.28 -2.34
C GLU A 198 15.56 -1.86 -1.82
N HIS A 199 14.49 -1.08 -1.64
CA HIS A 199 14.60 0.36 -1.37
C HIS A 199 14.26 0.77 0.07
N HIS A 200 13.51 -0.07 0.80
CA HIS A 200 12.85 0.26 2.07
C HIS A 200 12.87 -0.91 3.06
N THR A 201 13.96 -1.68 3.09
CA THR A 201 14.05 -2.99 3.77
C THR A 201 13.55 -2.96 5.23
N THR A 202 13.82 -1.88 5.96
CA THR A 202 13.47 -1.71 7.38
C THR A 202 12.43 -0.62 7.64
N GLY A 203 11.72 -0.17 6.61
CA GLY A 203 10.72 0.89 6.69
C GLY A 203 10.89 1.94 5.59
N LEU A 204 9.93 2.86 5.50
CA LEU A 204 10.00 4.00 4.57
C LEU A 204 11.31 4.78 4.81
N LYS A 205 12.07 4.99 3.74
CA LYS A 205 13.41 5.57 3.81
C LYS A 205 13.32 7.06 3.57
N TRP A 206 13.66 7.83 4.61
CA TRP A 206 13.73 9.28 4.58
C TRP A 206 15.13 9.75 4.21
N ASN A 207 15.24 10.96 3.67
CA ASN A 207 16.52 11.59 3.37
C ASN A 207 17.04 12.37 4.59
N PRO A 208 18.11 11.90 5.27
CA PRO A 208 18.62 12.58 6.47
C PRO A 208 19.18 13.99 6.16
N ASN A 209 19.54 14.25 4.90
CA ASN A 209 19.99 15.56 4.43
C ASN A 209 18.88 16.35 3.72
N GLY A 210 17.65 15.85 3.75
CA GLY A 210 16.50 16.48 3.12
C GLY A 210 16.05 17.76 3.83
N GLY A 211 15.14 18.47 3.18
CA GLY A 211 14.46 19.62 3.76
C GLY A 211 13.32 19.23 4.70
N SER A 212 12.51 20.21 5.10
CA SER A 212 11.20 19.91 5.68
C SER A 212 10.30 19.33 4.59
N TYR A 213 9.42 18.40 4.96
CA TYR A 213 8.39 17.91 4.03
C TYR A 213 7.43 19.01 3.56
N LYS A 214 7.28 20.08 4.35
CA LYS A 214 6.47 21.25 4.00
C LYS A 214 7.06 22.00 2.80
N ASP A 215 8.34 21.81 2.53
CA ASP A 215 9.05 22.40 1.39
C ASP A 215 9.09 21.47 0.18
N ALA A 216 8.73 20.19 0.34
CA ALA A 216 8.64 19.23 -0.76
C ALA A 216 7.40 19.57 -1.59
N LYS A 217 7.62 19.98 -2.85
CA LYS A 217 6.53 20.21 -3.80
C LYS A 217 6.04 18.86 -4.30
N VAL A 218 4.80 18.51 -3.95
CA VAL A 218 4.06 17.34 -4.48
C VAL A 218 3.19 17.77 -5.64
#